data_AF-A0A965KBZ7-F1
#
_entry.id   AF-A0A965KBZ7-F1
#
_cell.length_a   1.000
_cell.length_b   1.000
_cell.length_c   1.000
_cell.angle_alpha   90.00
_cell.angle_beta   90.00
_cell.angle_gamma   90.00
#
_symmetry.space_group_name_H-M   'P 1'
#
loop_
_entity.id
_entity.type
_entity.pdbx_description
1 polymer ?
#
loop_
_entity_poly.entity_id
_entity_poly.type
_entity_poly.pdbx_seq_one_letter_code
_entity_poly.pdbx_strand_id
1 'polypeptide(L)'
;MKKILTLVLLSSTILGAAEEAPRPDSSRGPRPPRSGETPLEEIQSIRKILELPPDRLSRLRGFIEQVEKLSPEDRQDIAQRLEALEKASPQERREGLKEIRERLKRSSFGARILEYHWKKLSPAEAKQEREAFDKMSPEEKKAMIRELAEKYKPELEALRKNHREQENRDSEAPRSKPTREEIPEPLSPPPPEA
;
A
#
# COMPACT_ATOMS: atom_id res chain seq x y z
N MET A 1 8.68 -63.98 -6.83
CA MET A 1 9.63 -64.92 -6.19
C MET A 1 10.13 -64.28 -4.90
N LYS A 2 10.10 -65.04 -3.81
CA LYS A 2 10.55 -64.67 -2.45
C LYS A 2 12.06 -64.49 -2.38
N LYS A 3 12.59 -63.51 -1.60
CA LYS A 3 13.73 -63.58 -0.64
C LYS A 3 13.62 -62.32 0.27
N ILE A 4 13.24 -62.36 1.56
CA ILE A 4 13.87 -62.94 2.77
C ILE A 4 15.19 -62.26 3.15
N LEU A 5 15.10 -61.39 4.17
CA LEU A 5 15.83 -61.37 5.46
C LEU A 5 17.38 -61.31 5.48
N THR A 6 17.91 -60.33 6.24
CA THR A 6 19.01 -60.35 7.27
C THR A 6 19.65 -58.95 7.34
N LEU A 7 19.44 -58.11 8.36
CA LEU A 7 20.07 -58.05 9.71
C LEU A 7 21.55 -58.46 9.75
N VAL A 8 22.46 -57.50 9.95
CA VAL A 8 23.65 -57.57 10.86
C VAL A 8 24.15 -56.14 11.15
N LEU A 9 24.41 -55.87 12.44
CA LEU A 9 25.08 -54.70 13.02
C LEU A 9 26.51 -54.51 12.51
N LEU A 10 26.99 -53.26 12.40
CA LEU A 10 28.33 -52.91 12.91
C LEU A 10 28.49 -51.40 13.15
N SER A 11 28.89 -51.09 14.37
CA SER A 11 29.33 -49.81 14.91
C SER A 11 30.56 -49.23 14.20
N SER A 12 30.58 -47.91 14.01
CA SER A 12 31.84 -47.15 14.08
C SER A 12 31.58 -45.70 14.48
N THR A 13 31.95 -45.36 15.70
CA THR A 13 32.16 -44.00 16.18
C THR A 13 33.32 -43.37 15.41
N ILE A 14 33.07 -42.26 14.71
CA ILE A 14 34.14 -41.34 14.31
C ILE A 14 33.94 -40.05 15.10
N LEU A 15 34.82 -39.87 16.08
CA LEU A 15 35.13 -38.60 16.70
C LEU A 15 35.92 -37.79 15.66
N GLY A 16 35.27 -36.79 15.07
CA GLY A 16 35.89 -35.82 14.18
C GLY A 16 35.55 -34.42 14.67
N ALA A 17 36.42 -33.84 15.50
CA ALA A 17 36.44 -32.42 15.78
C ALA A 17 36.83 -31.70 14.48
N ALA A 18 35.86 -31.09 13.81
CA ALA A 18 36.10 -30.12 12.76
C ALA A 18 35.57 -28.77 13.26
N GLU A 19 36.54 -27.97 13.69
CA GLU A 19 36.44 -26.56 14.01
C GLU A 19 35.86 -25.81 12.79
N GLU A 20 34.55 -25.55 12.81
CA GLU A 20 33.90 -24.79 11.74
C GLU A 20 34.10 -23.29 12.02
N ALA A 21 35.12 -22.74 11.36
CA ALA A 21 35.38 -21.31 11.25
C ALA A 21 34.13 -20.54 10.76
N PRO A 22 33.93 -19.28 11.21
CA PRO A 22 32.77 -18.49 10.82
C PRO A 22 32.84 -18.15 9.33
N ARG A 23 31.84 -18.59 8.56
CA ARG A 23 31.66 -18.19 7.17
C ARG A 23 31.23 -16.72 7.10
N PRO A 24 31.82 -15.89 6.23
CA PRO A 24 31.40 -14.51 6.07
C PRO A 24 30.05 -14.46 5.35
N ASP A 25 29.01 -14.02 6.07
CA ASP A 25 27.72 -13.63 5.51
C ASP A 25 27.94 -12.33 4.71
N SER A 26 28.10 -12.46 3.38
CA SER A 26 28.35 -11.33 2.49
C SER A 26 27.40 -11.38 1.29
N SER A 27 26.12 -11.10 1.54
CA SER A 27 25.20 -10.56 0.50
C SER A 27 23.92 -9.95 1.08
N ARG A 28 23.99 -9.19 2.18
CA ARG A 28 22.96 -8.19 2.49
C ARG A 28 23.52 -6.82 2.15
N GLY A 29 23.02 -6.24 1.06
CA GLY A 29 23.26 -4.83 0.75
C GLY A 29 22.88 -3.93 1.94
N PRO A 30 23.29 -2.64 1.92
CA PRO A 30 23.12 -1.75 3.05
C PRO A 30 21.67 -1.73 3.50
N ARG A 31 21.40 -2.32 4.66
CA ARG A 31 20.10 -2.16 5.31
C ARG A 31 19.99 -0.66 5.60
N PRO A 32 18.90 0.02 5.20
CA PRO A 32 18.72 1.39 5.64
C PRO A 32 18.84 1.43 7.17
N PRO A 33 19.45 2.47 7.75
CA PRO A 33 19.62 2.57 9.18
C PRO A 33 18.25 2.36 9.83
N ARG A 34 18.12 1.29 10.61
CA ARG A 34 17.00 1.17 11.53
C ARG A 34 17.18 2.30 12.52
N SER A 35 16.39 3.36 12.39
CA SER A 35 16.13 4.28 13.49
C SER A 35 15.87 3.41 14.72
N GLY A 36 16.78 3.44 15.68
CA GLY A 36 17.02 2.34 16.63
C GLY A 36 15.92 2.11 17.66
N GLU A 37 14.80 2.82 17.58
CA GLU A 37 13.70 2.73 18.53
C GLU A 37 12.40 2.56 17.75
N THR A 38 11.66 1.48 18.04
CA THR A 38 10.28 1.34 17.61
C THR A 38 9.50 2.49 18.27
N PRO A 39 8.89 3.40 17.50
CA PRO A 39 8.17 4.54 18.07
C PRO A 39 7.07 4.05 19.02
N LEU A 40 6.82 4.80 20.09
CA LEU A 40 5.78 4.46 21.07
C LEU A 40 4.40 4.26 20.42
N GLU A 41 4.09 5.04 19.38
CA GLU A 41 2.86 4.93 18.59
C GLU A 41 2.74 3.57 17.87
N GLU A 42 3.85 3.03 17.38
CA GLU A 42 3.88 1.72 16.72
C GLU A 42 3.62 0.61 17.74
N ILE A 43 4.24 0.69 18.94
CA ILE A 43 3.98 -0.24 20.05
C ILE A 43 2.50 -0.20 20.47
N GLN A 44 1.93 1.00 20.62
CA GLN A 44 0.52 1.17 20.96
C GLN A 44 -0.42 0.61 19.88
N SER A 45 -0.05 0.78 18.61
CA SER A 45 -0.81 0.26 17.47
C SER A 45 -0.81 -1.26 17.45
N ILE A 46 0.36 -1.89 17.68
CA ILE A 46 0.49 -3.34 17.76
C ILE A 46 -0.36 -3.90 18.92
N ARG A 47 -0.29 -3.30 20.11
CA ARG A 47 -1.11 -3.70 21.26
C ARG A 47 -2.62 -3.64 20.93
N LYS A 48 -3.08 -2.54 20.33
CA LYS A 48 -4.48 -2.38 19.91
C LYS A 48 -4.92 -3.44 18.91
N ILE A 49 -4.04 -3.88 18.00
CA ILE A 49 -4.33 -4.95 17.04
C ILE A 49 -4.53 -6.29 17.77
N LEU A 50 -3.69 -6.61 18.76
CA LEU A 50 -3.79 -7.86 19.52
C LEU A 50 -5.09 -7.97 20.33
N GLU A 51 -5.69 -6.84 20.70
CA GLU A 51 -6.97 -6.77 21.43
C GLU A 51 -8.20 -6.95 20.51
N LEU A 52 -8.02 -6.98 19.17
CA LEU A 52 -9.15 -7.09 18.25
C LEU A 52 -9.69 -8.52 18.15
N PRO A 53 -11.03 -8.69 17.98
CA PRO A 53 -11.61 -10.00 17.70
C PRO A 53 -11.18 -10.53 16.31
N PRO A 54 -11.19 -11.85 16.09
CA PRO A 54 -10.74 -12.49 14.84
C PRO A 54 -11.38 -11.89 13.58
N ASP A 55 -12.68 -11.59 13.60
CA ASP A 55 -13.37 -11.00 12.45
C ASP A 55 -12.89 -9.58 12.10
N ARG A 56 -12.44 -8.81 13.09
CA ARG A 56 -11.83 -7.51 12.84
C ARG A 56 -10.41 -7.65 12.31
N LEU A 57 -9.65 -8.61 12.79
CA LEU A 57 -8.31 -8.93 12.28
C LEU A 57 -8.35 -9.34 10.80
N SER A 58 -9.29 -10.21 10.42
CA SER A 58 -9.48 -10.63 9.02
C SER A 58 -9.82 -9.44 8.10
N ARG A 59 -10.69 -8.54 8.57
CA ARG A 59 -11.02 -7.31 7.81
C ARG A 59 -9.84 -6.36 7.70
N LEU A 60 -9.06 -6.20 8.77
CA LEU A 60 -7.86 -5.35 8.78
C LEU A 60 -6.79 -5.90 7.83
N ARG A 61 -6.59 -7.23 7.80
CA ARG A 61 -5.69 -7.89 6.84
C ARG A 61 -6.08 -7.57 5.40
N GLY A 62 -7.36 -7.76 5.05
CA GLY A 62 -7.85 -7.44 3.70
C GLY A 62 -7.68 -5.95 3.35
N PHE A 63 -7.86 -5.05 4.32
CA PHE A 63 -7.61 -3.63 4.13
C PHE A 63 -6.13 -3.32 3.88
N ILE A 64 -5.22 -3.92 4.67
CA ILE A 64 -3.77 -3.75 4.49
C ILE A 64 -3.35 -4.24 3.09
N GLU A 65 -3.80 -5.43 2.68
CA GLU A 65 -3.50 -5.97 1.34
C GLU A 65 -4.02 -5.07 0.21
N GLN A 66 -5.11 -4.34 0.42
CA GLN A 66 -5.61 -3.36 -0.54
C GLN A 66 -4.74 -2.11 -0.56
N VAL A 67 -4.39 -1.58 0.62
CA VAL A 67 -3.54 -0.38 0.76
C VAL A 67 -2.14 -0.60 0.19
N GLU A 68 -1.56 -1.79 0.38
CA GLU A 68 -0.25 -2.16 -0.17
C GLU A 68 -0.20 -2.04 -1.70
N LYS A 69 -1.33 -2.28 -2.37
CA LYS A 69 -1.46 -2.26 -3.84
C LYS A 69 -1.72 -0.86 -4.42
N LEU A 70 -2.00 0.15 -3.58
CA LEU A 70 -2.28 1.52 -4.02
C LEU A 70 -1.01 2.25 -4.50
N SER A 71 -1.17 3.27 -5.36
CA SER A 71 -0.09 4.24 -5.59
C SER A 71 0.14 5.10 -4.33
N PRO A 72 1.32 5.73 -4.19
CA PRO A 72 1.57 6.72 -3.16
C PRO A 72 0.51 7.84 -3.10
N GLU A 73 0.06 8.33 -4.26
CA GLU A 73 -0.99 9.37 -4.37
C GLU A 73 -2.32 8.92 -3.78
N ASP A 74 -2.76 7.69 -4.11
CA ASP A 74 -4.00 7.15 -3.56
C ASP A 74 -3.88 6.92 -2.05
N ARG A 75 -2.70 6.53 -1.53
CA ARG A 75 -2.48 6.43 -0.09
C ARG A 75 -2.59 7.80 0.60
N GLN A 76 -2.05 8.85 -0.02
CA GLN A 76 -2.13 10.23 0.47
C GLN A 76 -3.58 10.74 0.51
N ASP A 77 -4.35 10.57 -0.57
CA ASP A 77 -5.77 10.95 -0.59
C ASP A 77 -6.59 10.20 0.47
N ILE A 78 -6.35 8.90 0.65
CA ILE A 78 -7.03 8.10 1.67
C ILE A 78 -6.62 8.57 3.08
N ALA A 79 -5.36 8.92 3.30
CA ALA A 79 -4.89 9.45 4.58
C ALA A 79 -5.56 10.79 4.94
N GLN A 80 -5.65 11.73 3.99
CA GLN A 80 -6.35 13.01 4.17
C GLN A 80 -7.83 12.81 4.51
N ARG A 81 -8.48 11.84 3.86
CA ARG A 81 -9.87 11.49 4.16
C ARG A 81 -10.02 10.87 5.54
N LEU A 82 -9.10 10.01 5.95
CA LEU A 82 -9.11 9.44 7.30
C LEU A 82 -8.96 10.53 8.36
N GLU A 83 -8.07 11.51 8.16
CA GLU A 83 -7.90 12.67 9.05
C GLU A 83 -9.21 13.47 9.20
N ALA A 84 -9.92 13.72 8.10
CA ALA A 84 -11.23 14.38 8.15
C ALA A 84 -12.26 13.59 8.99
N LEU A 85 -12.19 12.25 8.99
CA LEU A 85 -13.10 11.38 9.75
C LEU A 85 -12.75 11.26 11.24
N GLU A 86 -11.56 11.67 11.67
CA GLU A 86 -11.20 11.68 13.09
C GLU A 86 -12.12 12.64 13.88
N LYS A 87 -12.39 13.81 13.29
CA LYS A 87 -13.20 14.89 13.89
C LYS A 87 -14.69 14.79 13.54
N ALA A 88 -15.08 13.88 12.66
CA ALA A 88 -16.45 13.71 12.21
C ALA A 88 -17.36 13.03 13.27
N SER A 89 -18.67 13.22 13.13
CA SER A 89 -19.67 12.52 13.94
C SER A 89 -19.61 10.99 13.72
N PRO A 90 -20.15 10.17 14.65
CA PRO A 90 -20.16 8.71 14.49
C PRO A 90 -20.82 8.23 13.19
N GLN A 91 -21.87 8.93 12.75
CA GLN A 91 -22.58 8.59 11.52
C GLN A 91 -21.75 8.92 10.28
N GLU A 92 -21.18 10.13 10.22
CA GLU A 92 -20.29 10.57 9.14
C GLU A 92 -19.04 9.68 9.06
N ARG A 93 -18.48 9.27 10.20
CA ARG A 93 -17.35 8.32 10.24
C ARG A 93 -17.71 6.98 9.60
N ARG A 94 -18.93 6.48 9.86
CA ARG A 94 -19.40 5.21 9.28
C ARG A 94 -19.58 5.31 7.77
N GLU A 95 -20.15 6.42 7.30
CA GLU A 95 -20.35 6.67 5.87
C GLU A 95 -19.03 6.90 5.14
N GLY A 96 -18.14 7.73 5.69
CA GLY A 96 -16.81 7.97 5.13
C GLY A 96 -15.95 6.72 5.07
N LEU A 97 -15.97 5.86 6.11
CA LEU A 97 -15.26 4.57 6.05
C LEU A 97 -15.85 3.61 5.01
N LYS A 98 -17.14 3.70 4.72
CA LYS A 98 -17.78 2.94 3.64
C LYS A 98 -17.30 3.47 2.29
N GLU A 99 -17.27 4.79 2.10
CA GLU A 99 -16.78 5.42 0.87
C GLU A 99 -15.31 5.06 0.60
N ILE A 100 -14.44 5.17 1.62
CA ILE A 100 -13.04 4.75 1.55
C ILE A 100 -12.94 3.29 1.10
N ARG A 101 -13.73 2.39 1.69
CA ARG A 101 -13.71 0.97 1.30
C ARG A 101 -14.15 0.76 -0.15
N GLU A 102 -15.20 1.43 -0.61
CA GLU A 102 -15.63 1.33 -2.01
C GLU A 102 -14.61 1.95 -2.97
N ARG A 103 -13.93 3.03 -2.56
CA ARG A 103 -12.83 3.59 -3.34
C ARG A 103 -11.64 2.64 -3.42
N LEU A 104 -11.28 1.95 -2.33
CA LEU A 104 -10.21 0.94 -2.34
C LEU A 104 -10.56 -0.27 -3.23
N LYS A 105 -11.83 -0.68 -3.27
CA LYS A 105 -12.30 -1.68 -4.25
C LYS A 105 -12.16 -1.18 -5.68
N ARG A 106 -12.50 0.09 -5.94
CA ARG A 106 -12.37 0.77 -7.23
C ARG A 106 -10.95 1.17 -7.60
N SER A 107 -10.01 1.23 -6.68
CA SER A 107 -8.58 1.43 -6.99
C SER A 107 -7.82 0.10 -7.06
N SER A 108 -8.55 -1.02 -7.07
CA SER A 108 -7.96 -2.31 -7.42
C SER A 108 -7.33 -2.23 -8.81
N PHE A 109 -6.22 -2.93 -8.99
CA PHE A 109 -5.44 -2.97 -10.23
C PHE A 109 -6.30 -3.09 -11.50
N GLY A 110 -7.38 -3.87 -11.45
CA GLY A 110 -8.31 -4.02 -12.57
C GLY A 110 -9.07 -2.75 -12.95
N ALA A 111 -9.48 -1.94 -11.98
CA ALA A 111 -10.18 -0.70 -12.25
C ALA A 111 -9.25 0.40 -12.80
N ARG A 112 -7.96 0.41 -12.41
CA ARG A 112 -6.95 1.27 -13.06
C ARG A 112 -6.70 0.88 -14.51
N ILE A 113 -6.67 -0.42 -14.79
CA ILE A 113 -6.56 -0.94 -16.16
C ILE A 113 -7.76 -0.50 -16.99
N LEU A 114 -8.97 -0.62 -16.45
CA LEU A 114 -10.21 -0.19 -17.12
C LEU A 114 -10.22 1.32 -17.36
N GLU A 115 -9.81 2.12 -16.37
CA GLU A 115 -9.72 3.56 -16.54
C GLU A 115 -8.71 3.95 -17.63
N TYR A 116 -7.54 3.32 -17.63
CA TYR A 116 -6.52 3.51 -18.66
C TYR A 116 -7.05 3.13 -20.05
N HIS A 117 -7.77 2.01 -20.15
CA HIS A 117 -8.39 1.56 -21.38
C HIS A 117 -9.41 2.58 -21.91
N TRP A 118 -10.37 2.99 -21.07
CA TRP A 118 -11.44 3.90 -21.48
C TRP A 118 -10.97 5.30 -21.83
N LYS A 119 -9.82 5.76 -21.28
CA LYS A 119 -9.19 7.02 -21.69
C LYS A 119 -8.60 6.98 -23.11
N LYS A 120 -8.32 5.80 -23.65
CA LYS A 120 -7.82 5.63 -25.03
C LYS A 120 -8.94 5.51 -26.07
N LEU A 121 -10.19 5.31 -25.63
CA LEU A 121 -11.37 5.24 -26.49
C LEU A 121 -11.97 6.63 -26.70
N SER A 122 -12.78 6.78 -27.74
CA SER A 122 -13.60 7.99 -27.84
C SER A 122 -14.66 8.03 -26.72
N PRO A 123 -15.18 9.21 -26.33
CA PRO A 123 -16.16 9.31 -25.25
C PRO A 123 -17.43 8.48 -25.48
N ALA A 124 -17.85 8.34 -26.74
CA ALA A 124 -19.02 7.54 -27.11
C ALA A 124 -18.76 6.03 -26.94
N GLU A 125 -17.60 5.55 -27.39
CA GLU A 125 -17.18 4.15 -27.26
C GLU A 125 -16.93 3.78 -25.80
N ALA A 126 -16.24 4.65 -25.04
CA ALA A 126 -16.00 4.45 -23.62
C ALA A 126 -17.31 4.34 -22.83
N LYS A 127 -18.35 5.10 -23.20
CA LYS A 127 -19.66 5.01 -22.56
C LYS A 127 -20.34 3.68 -22.87
N GLN A 128 -20.37 3.27 -24.14
CA GLN A 128 -20.96 1.99 -24.53
C GLN A 128 -20.25 0.81 -23.86
N GLU A 129 -18.93 0.85 -23.80
CA GLU A 129 -18.15 -0.23 -23.20
C GLU A 129 -18.32 -0.29 -21.67
N ARG A 130 -18.46 0.86 -21.00
CA ARG A 130 -18.83 0.90 -19.57
C ARG A 130 -20.20 0.27 -19.33
N GLU A 131 -21.20 0.62 -20.14
CA GLU A 131 -22.54 0.04 -20.05
C GLU A 131 -22.55 -1.47 -20.34
N ALA A 132 -21.70 -1.93 -21.27
CA ALA A 132 -21.50 -3.35 -21.54
C ALA A 132 -20.80 -4.06 -20.38
N PHE A 133 -19.72 -3.46 -19.87
CA PHE A 133 -18.98 -3.95 -18.71
C PHE A 133 -19.90 -4.10 -17.50
N ASP A 134 -20.76 -3.13 -17.21
CA ASP A 134 -21.67 -3.20 -16.06
C ASP A 134 -22.63 -4.41 -16.12
N LYS A 135 -23.07 -4.78 -17.33
CA LYS A 135 -23.95 -5.93 -17.59
C LYS A 135 -23.25 -7.29 -17.56
N MET A 136 -21.91 -7.32 -17.64
CA MET A 136 -21.14 -8.57 -17.58
C MET A 136 -21.22 -9.24 -16.21
N SER A 137 -21.14 -10.57 -16.22
CA SER A 137 -20.97 -11.38 -15.02
C SER A 137 -19.62 -11.10 -14.34
N PRO A 138 -19.47 -11.42 -13.04
CA PRO A 138 -18.21 -11.23 -12.34
C PRO A 138 -17.02 -11.98 -12.96
N GLU A 139 -17.26 -13.13 -13.61
CA GLU A 139 -16.21 -13.92 -14.27
C GLU A 139 -15.75 -13.27 -15.58
N GLU A 140 -16.70 -12.81 -16.39
CA GLU A 140 -16.42 -12.07 -17.63
C GLU A 140 -15.68 -10.75 -17.34
N LYS A 141 -16.09 -10.02 -16.30
CA LYS A 141 -15.39 -8.81 -15.83
C LYS A 141 -13.93 -9.10 -15.49
N LYS A 142 -13.66 -10.21 -14.79
CA LYS A 142 -12.29 -10.63 -14.44
C LYS A 142 -11.49 -11.04 -15.67
N ALA A 143 -12.10 -11.76 -16.62
CA ALA A 143 -11.46 -12.16 -17.86
C ALA A 143 -11.04 -10.94 -18.69
N MET A 144 -11.96 -9.99 -18.89
CA MET A 144 -11.67 -8.74 -19.60
C MET A 144 -10.56 -7.93 -18.91
N ILE A 145 -10.61 -7.80 -17.58
CA ILE A 145 -9.53 -7.14 -16.83
C ILE A 145 -8.18 -7.82 -17.07
N ARG A 146 -8.13 -9.16 -17.13
CA ARG A 146 -6.90 -9.92 -17.36
C ARG A 146 -6.37 -9.72 -18.78
N GLU A 147 -7.24 -9.72 -19.79
CA GLU A 147 -6.86 -9.43 -21.17
C GLU A 147 -6.31 -8.02 -21.33
N LEU A 148 -6.99 -7.04 -20.74
CA LEU A 148 -6.51 -5.65 -20.73
C LEU A 148 -5.19 -5.52 -19.95
N ALA A 149 -5.01 -6.27 -18.87
CA ALA A 149 -3.75 -6.29 -18.11
C ALA A 149 -2.57 -6.77 -18.96
N GLU A 150 -2.75 -7.85 -19.73
CA GLU A 150 -1.71 -8.35 -20.64
C GLU A 150 -1.46 -7.37 -21.80
N LYS A 151 -2.52 -6.81 -22.38
CA LYS A 151 -2.41 -5.81 -23.46
C LYS A 151 -1.62 -4.57 -23.04
N TYR A 152 -1.85 -4.09 -21.81
CA TYR A 152 -1.25 -2.86 -21.31
C TYR A 152 -0.05 -3.09 -20.39
N LYS A 153 0.39 -4.35 -20.21
CA LYS A 153 1.54 -4.71 -19.37
C LYS A 153 2.78 -3.83 -19.60
N PRO A 154 3.29 -3.64 -20.84
CA PRO A 154 4.48 -2.81 -21.05
C PRO A 154 4.25 -1.32 -20.71
N GLU A 155 3.06 -0.81 -20.99
CA GLU A 155 2.72 0.60 -20.74
C GLU A 155 2.50 0.87 -19.24
N LEU A 156 1.89 -0.07 -18.52
CA LEU A 156 1.68 0.01 -17.07
C LEU A 156 2.99 -0.13 -16.29
N GLU A 157 3.92 -0.96 -16.77
CA GLU A 157 5.28 -1.06 -16.20
C GLU A 157 6.08 0.22 -16.42
N ALA A 158 5.98 0.85 -17.60
CA ALA A 158 6.58 2.15 -17.87
C ALA A 158 5.98 3.24 -16.99
N LEU A 159 4.65 3.29 -16.84
CA LEU A 159 3.96 4.25 -15.98
C LEU A 159 4.41 4.13 -14.51
N ARG A 160 4.58 2.89 -14.03
CA ARG A 160 5.08 2.60 -12.67
C ARG A 160 6.52 3.06 -12.46
N LYS A 161 7.40 2.85 -13.44
CA LYS A 161 8.79 3.33 -13.37
C LYS A 161 8.85 4.85 -13.33
N ASN A 162 8.11 5.51 -14.22
CA ASN A 162 8.05 6.97 -14.28
C ASN A 162 7.52 7.58 -12.98
N HIS A 163 6.47 6.99 -12.39
CA HIS A 163 5.92 7.44 -11.11
C HIS A 163 6.94 7.32 -9.98
N ARG A 164 7.67 6.20 -9.90
CA ARG A 164 8.72 5.97 -8.92
C ARG A 164 9.91 6.94 -9.09
N GLU A 165 10.26 7.27 -10.32
CA GLU A 165 11.31 8.24 -10.64
C GLU A 165 10.90 9.68 -10.34
N GLN A 166 9.62 10.01 -10.48
CA GLN A 166 9.07 11.32 -10.10
C GLN A 166 9.00 11.47 -8.58
N GLU A 167 8.55 10.44 -7.87
CA GLU A 167 8.55 10.40 -6.40
C GLU A 167 9.97 10.56 -5.81
N ASN A 168 10.97 9.90 -6.42
CA ASN A 168 12.37 10.09 -6.02
C ASN A 168 12.85 11.53 -6.24
N ARG A 169 12.46 12.16 -7.36
CA ARG A 169 12.81 13.57 -7.67
C ARG A 169 12.14 14.56 -6.71
N ASP A 170 10.87 14.33 -6.38
CA ASP A 170 10.11 15.19 -5.45
C ASP A 170 10.61 15.03 -4.00
N SER A 171 11.17 13.87 -3.66
CA SER A 171 11.81 13.60 -2.36
C SER A 171 13.24 14.17 -2.25
N GLU A 172 13.90 14.41 -3.38
CA GLU A 172 15.27 14.94 -3.46
C GLU A 172 15.31 16.47 -3.67
N ALA A 173 14.17 17.07 -4.05
CA ALA A 173 14.04 18.52 -4.13
C ALA A 173 14.13 19.17 -2.72
N PRO A 174 15.04 20.13 -2.49
CA PRO A 174 15.13 20.80 -1.20
C PRO A 174 13.84 21.59 -0.97
N ARG A 175 13.13 21.30 0.13
CA ARG A 175 12.00 22.11 0.60
C ARG A 175 12.49 23.52 0.90
N SER A 176 12.39 24.42 -0.07
CA SER A 176 12.55 25.85 0.14
C SER A 176 11.54 26.27 1.21
N LYS A 177 12.04 26.63 2.39
CA LYS A 177 11.23 27.20 3.48
C LYS A 177 10.44 28.38 2.90
N PRO A 178 9.12 28.47 3.10
CA PRO A 178 8.41 29.69 2.75
C PRO A 178 8.97 30.81 3.63
N THR A 179 9.58 31.80 2.98
CA THR A 179 9.93 33.08 3.60
C THR A 179 8.66 33.63 4.24
N ARG A 180 8.72 33.83 5.56
CA ARG A 180 7.70 34.49 6.35
C ARG A 180 7.55 35.92 5.82
N GLU A 181 6.62 36.12 4.90
CA GLU A 181 6.17 37.47 4.54
C GLU A 181 5.52 38.10 5.78
N GLU A 182 5.94 39.33 6.04
CA GLU A 182 5.56 40.15 7.17
C GLU A 182 4.05 40.40 7.17
N ILE A 183 3.42 40.08 8.30
CA ILE A 183 2.07 40.54 8.63
C ILE A 183 2.20 42.03 8.95
N PRO A 184 1.50 42.96 8.27
CA PRO A 184 1.48 44.35 8.70
C PRO A 184 0.73 44.46 10.03
N GLU A 185 1.32 45.20 10.97
CA GLU A 185 0.81 45.42 12.33
C GLU A 185 -0.66 45.90 12.36
N PRO A 186 -1.47 45.47 13.36
CA PRO A 186 -2.79 46.04 13.58
C PRO A 186 -2.68 47.43 14.21
N LEU A 187 -3.37 48.40 13.59
CA LEU A 187 -3.58 49.77 14.05
C LEU A 187 -4.01 49.84 15.53
N SER A 188 -3.27 50.62 16.33
CA SER A 188 -3.61 50.99 17.71
C SER A 188 -5.00 51.64 17.83
N PRO A 189 -5.76 51.41 18.91
CA PRO A 189 -7.03 52.10 19.15
C PRO A 189 -6.81 53.57 19.61
N PRO A 190 -7.77 54.48 19.35
CA PRO A 190 -7.64 55.89 19.70
C PRO A 190 -7.72 56.13 21.23
N PRO A 191 -7.19 57.26 21.73
CA PRO A 191 -7.19 57.55 23.16
C PRO A 191 -8.60 57.92 23.67
N PRO A 192 -8.86 57.76 24.98
CA PRO A 192 -10.15 58.13 25.56
C PRO A 192 -10.29 59.66 25.62
N GLU A 193 -11.46 60.15 25.20
CA GLU A 193 -11.89 61.53 25.42
C GLU A 193 -12.04 61.80 26.94
N ALA A 194 -11.52 62.93 27.38
CA ALA A 194 -11.77 63.55 28.69
C ALA A 194 -12.23 64.99 28.45
#